data_AF-A0A914Y0G5-F1
#
_entry.id   AF-A0A914Y0G5-F1
#
_cell.length_a   1.000
_cell.length_b   1.000
_cell.length_c   1.000
_cell.angle_alpha   90.00
_cell.angle_beta   90.00
_cell.angle_gamma   90.00
#
_symmetry.space_group_name_H-M   'P 1'
#
loop_
_entity.id
_entity.type
_entity.pdbx_description
1 polymer ?
#
loop_
_entity_poly.entity_id
_entity_poly.type
_entity_poly.pdbx_seq_one_letter_code
_entity_poly.pdbx_strand_id
1 'polypeptide(L)'
;MSNGMYVSMSETSEVGWENEKEITSEIKKMIYMPLMHRVINEIIKPMKEINLTSLEYCVLKALISWKGSIHLVSPNCKEILKREMDVLLASLHHHYIKQQMNENTIAERMGNLILLVSNVFCVSLECIENHHKVEFFDLWQLDSLLIKLLKVGM
;
A
#
# COMPACT_ATOMS: atom_id res chain seq x y z
N MET A 1 -12.54 0.59 13.76
CA MET A 1 -11.54 1.68 13.69
C MET A 1 -12.20 3.03 13.39
N SER A 2 -12.86 3.64 14.37
CA SER A 2 -13.72 4.81 14.15
C SER A 2 -13.02 6.18 14.08
N ASN A 3 -11.68 6.27 13.91
CA ASN A 3 -11.01 7.57 13.90
C ASN A 3 -9.65 7.70 13.18
N GLY A 4 -9.16 6.68 12.44
CA GLY A 4 -7.90 6.84 11.69
C GLY A 4 -6.68 7.16 12.57
N MET A 5 -6.73 6.77 13.84
CA MET A 5 -5.63 6.87 14.81
C MET A 5 -4.53 5.84 14.52
N TYR A 6 -3.37 6.00 15.14
CA TYR A 6 -2.27 5.03 15.04
C TYR A 6 -2.57 3.79 15.88
N VAL A 7 -2.09 2.63 15.42
CA VAL A 7 -2.11 1.36 16.17
C VAL A 7 -0.71 1.05 16.68
N SER A 8 -0.62 0.50 17.89
CA SER A 8 0.66 0.06 18.44
C SER A 8 1.06 -1.31 17.91
N MET A 9 2.35 -1.50 17.66
CA MET A 9 2.93 -2.76 17.19
C MET A 9 3.68 -3.52 18.29
N SER A 10 3.59 -3.01 19.52
CA SER A 10 4.11 -3.68 20.71
C SER A 10 3.10 -4.70 21.20
N GLU A 11 3.55 -5.91 21.50
CA GLU A 11 2.72 -7.02 21.98
C GLU A 11 1.97 -6.68 23.28
N THR A 12 2.56 -5.84 24.12
CA THR A 12 2.01 -5.44 25.43
C THR A 12 1.09 -4.23 25.37
N SER A 13 0.91 -3.63 24.18
CA SER A 13 0.12 -2.42 24.02
C SER A 13 -1.30 -2.74 23.59
N GLU A 14 -2.25 -2.01 24.17
CA GLU A 14 -3.67 -2.07 23.79
C GLU A 14 -4.08 -0.89 22.90
N VAL A 15 -3.18 0.07 22.67
CA VAL A 15 -3.47 1.29 21.92
C VAL A 15 -3.82 0.95 20.47
N GLY A 16 -5.05 1.27 20.07
CA GLY A 16 -5.60 0.97 18.75
C GLY A 16 -6.12 -0.46 18.59
N TRP A 17 -6.10 -1.26 19.66
CA TRP A 17 -6.59 -2.63 19.74
C TRP A 17 -7.68 -2.81 20.79
N GLU A 18 -8.32 -1.74 21.23
CA GLU A 18 -9.37 -1.78 22.24
C GLU A 18 -10.59 -2.57 21.72
N ASN A 19 -11.42 -3.11 22.62
CA ASN A 19 -12.68 -3.74 22.21
C ASN A 19 -13.61 -2.71 21.54
N GLU A 20 -14.22 -3.08 20.41
CA GLU A 20 -15.34 -2.33 19.80
C GLU A 20 -16.63 -3.13 20.02
N LYS A 21 -17.81 -2.50 19.83
CA LYS A 21 -19.09 -3.17 20.05
C LYS A 21 -19.26 -4.39 19.14
N GLU A 22 -18.64 -4.35 17.98
CA GLU A 22 -18.81 -5.31 16.89
C GLU A 22 -17.66 -6.34 16.80
N ILE A 23 -16.55 -6.14 17.52
CA ILE A 23 -15.36 -7.00 17.40
C ILE A 23 -14.41 -6.86 18.61
N THR A 24 -13.91 -8.01 19.12
CA THR A 24 -13.00 -8.03 20.27
C THR A 24 -11.54 -7.75 19.89
N SER A 25 -10.76 -7.29 20.87
CA SER A 25 -9.33 -7.03 20.76
C SER A 25 -8.56 -8.24 20.24
N GLU A 26 -8.87 -9.43 20.76
CA GLU A 26 -8.22 -10.69 20.39
C GLU A 26 -8.44 -11.00 18.91
N ILE A 27 -9.69 -10.85 18.44
CA ILE A 27 -10.04 -11.10 17.04
C ILE A 27 -9.36 -10.05 16.13
N LYS A 28 -9.35 -8.76 16.50
CA LYS A 28 -8.63 -7.73 15.74
C LYS A 28 -7.14 -8.04 15.62
N LYS A 29 -6.49 -8.36 16.74
CA LYS A 29 -5.06 -8.68 16.76
C LYS A 29 -4.79 -9.92 15.92
N MET A 30 -5.60 -10.96 16.04
CA MET A 30 -5.48 -12.18 15.23
C MET A 30 -5.55 -11.89 13.72
N ILE A 31 -6.45 -11.01 13.28
CA ILE A 31 -6.63 -10.69 11.85
C ILE A 31 -5.58 -9.70 11.35
N TYR A 32 -5.35 -8.60 12.06
CA TYR A 32 -4.63 -7.45 11.54
C TYR A 32 -3.17 -7.33 12.01
N MET A 33 -2.75 -7.94 13.14
CA MET A 33 -1.33 -7.90 13.54
C MET A 33 -0.39 -8.52 12.50
N PRO A 34 -0.71 -9.70 11.91
CA PRO A 34 0.13 -10.27 10.86
C PRO A 34 0.27 -9.32 9.66
N LEU A 35 -0.84 -8.70 9.23
CA LEU A 35 -0.84 -7.71 8.15
C LEU A 35 0.02 -6.49 8.51
N MET A 36 -0.09 -5.96 9.72
CA MET A 36 0.72 -4.81 10.14
C MET A 36 2.21 -5.15 10.22
N HIS A 37 2.58 -6.36 10.66
CA HIS A 37 3.96 -6.82 10.62
C HIS A 37 4.50 -6.86 9.19
N ARG A 38 3.72 -7.32 8.21
CA ARG A 38 4.11 -7.28 6.80
C ARG A 38 4.24 -5.86 6.28
N VAL A 39 3.30 -4.96 6.59
CA VAL A 39 3.43 -3.54 6.22
C VAL A 39 4.75 -2.96 6.74
N ILE A 40 5.09 -3.21 8.01
CA ILE A 40 6.35 -2.72 8.57
C ILE A 40 7.57 -3.34 7.89
N ASN A 41 7.57 -4.66 7.71
CA ASN A 41 8.75 -5.38 7.26
C ASN A 41 8.99 -5.27 5.75
N GLU A 42 7.92 -5.20 4.94
CA GLU A 42 7.99 -5.26 3.48
C GLU A 42 7.81 -3.89 2.81
N ILE A 43 7.27 -2.90 3.55
CA ILE A 43 7.06 -1.54 3.03
C ILE A 43 7.88 -0.54 3.84
N ILE A 44 7.61 -0.39 5.14
CA ILE A 44 8.20 0.71 5.94
C ILE A 44 9.71 0.56 6.14
N LYS A 45 10.19 -0.65 6.44
CA LYS A 45 11.63 -0.93 6.57
C LYS A 45 12.38 -0.68 5.25
N PRO A 46 11.96 -1.25 4.10
CA PRO A 46 12.58 -0.94 2.81
C PRO A 46 12.56 0.56 2.47
N MET A 47 11.47 1.28 2.73
CA MET A 47 11.40 2.73 2.56
C MET A 47 12.48 3.46 3.37
N LYS A 48 12.71 3.02 4.61
CA LYS A 48 13.75 3.58 5.48
C LYS A 48 15.16 3.23 4.98
N GLU A 49 15.39 1.99 4.57
CA GLU A 49 16.69 1.49 4.11
C GLU A 49 17.18 2.23 2.86
N ILE A 50 16.28 2.52 1.90
CA ILE A 50 16.64 3.26 0.68
C ILE A 50 16.67 4.79 0.86
N ASN A 51 16.38 5.26 2.08
CA ASN A 51 16.16 6.68 2.39
C ASN A 51 15.20 7.32 1.39
N LEU A 52 13.98 6.78 1.33
CA LEU A 52 12.96 7.26 0.41
C LEU A 52 12.65 8.74 0.68
N THR A 53 12.84 9.55 -0.35
CA THR A 53 12.54 10.99 -0.30
C THR A 53 11.05 11.24 -0.39
N SER A 54 10.60 12.42 0.04
CA SER A 54 9.19 12.83 -0.11
C SER A 54 8.74 12.85 -1.57
N LEU A 55 9.64 13.18 -2.50
CA LEU A 55 9.35 13.19 -3.94
C LEU A 55 9.14 11.76 -4.46
N GLU A 56 10.03 10.84 -4.13
CA GLU A 56 9.87 9.42 -4.49
C GLU A 56 8.62 8.82 -3.85
N TYR A 57 8.27 9.22 -2.63
CA TYR A 57 7.04 8.81 -1.98
C TYR A 57 5.78 9.26 -2.76
N CYS A 58 5.78 10.49 -3.28
CA CYS A 58 4.71 10.97 -4.16
C CYS A 58 4.63 10.15 -5.46
N VAL A 59 5.78 9.87 -6.09
CA VAL A 59 5.85 9.02 -7.29
C VAL A 59 5.32 7.62 -7.00
N LEU A 60 5.75 7.02 -5.88
CA LEU A 60 5.31 5.70 -5.44
C LEU A 60 3.78 5.64 -5.32
N LYS A 61 3.16 6.63 -4.67
CA LYS A 61 1.70 6.72 -4.54
C LYS A 61 1.00 6.79 -5.89
N ALA A 62 1.50 7.60 -6.82
CA ALA A 62 0.94 7.71 -8.16
C ALA A 62 1.04 6.39 -8.94
N LEU A 63 2.22 5.76 -8.93
CA LEU A 63 2.46 4.47 -9.59
C LEU A 63 1.53 3.37 -9.06
N ILE A 64 1.40 3.25 -7.74
CA ILE A 64 0.51 2.25 -7.12
C ILE A 64 -0.95 2.53 -7.47
N SER A 65 -1.39 3.78 -7.40
CA SER A 65 -2.80 4.15 -7.69
C SER A 65 -3.18 3.85 -9.13
N TRP A 66 -2.32 4.21 -10.10
CA TRP A 66 -2.58 3.99 -11.51
C TRP A 66 -2.46 2.52 -11.91
N LYS A 67 -1.41 1.83 -11.43
CA LYS A 67 -1.22 0.40 -11.70
C LYS A 67 -2.36 -0.44 -11.10
N GLY A 68 -2.87 -0.08 -9.92
CA GLY A 68 -3.98 -0.79 -9.28
C GLY A 68 -5.31 -0.59 -10.00
N SER A 69 -5.49 0.57 -10.65
CA SER A 69 -6.72 0.91 -11.37
C SER A 69 -6.73 0.44 -12.83
N ILE A 70 -5.61 -0.07 -13.35
CA ILE A 70 -5.43 -0.32 -14.79
C ILE A 70 -6.40 -1.35 -15.38
N HIS A 71 -6.92 -2.25 -14.54
CA HIS A 71 -7.89 -3.29 -14.93
C HIS A 71 -9.34 -2.79 -14.89
N LEU A 72 -9.60 -1.66 -14.23
CA LEU A 72 -10.94 -1.10 -14.00
C LEU A 72 -11.34 -0.03 -15.02
N VAL A 73 -10.45 0.31 -15.95
CA VAL A 73 -10.64 1.39 -16.91
C VAL A 73 -10.80 0.86 -18.34
N SER A 74 -11.36 1.69 -19.22
CA SER A 74 -11.49 1.35 -20.64
C SER A 74 -10.11 1.12 -21.30
N PRO A 75 -10.04 0.35 -22.41
CA PRO A 75 -8.77 0.10 -23.10
C PRO A 75 -8.03 1.38 -23.51
N ASN A 76 -8.76 2.42 -23.95
CA ASN A 76 -8.16 3.71 -24.28
C ASN A 76 -7.56 4.40 -23.05
N CYS A 77 -8.27 4.39 -21.91
CA CYS A 77 -7.77 4.96 -20.67
C CYS A 77 -6.57 4.17 -20.11
N LYS A 78 -6.53 2.86 -20.30
CA LYS A 78 -5.38 2.02 -19.95
C LYS A 78 -4.11 2.44 -20.67
N GLU A 79 -4.18 2.75 -21.96
CA GLU A 79 -3.02 3.25 -22.71
C GLU A 79 -2.58 4.65 -22.24
N ILE A 80 -3.54 5.52 -21.88
CA ILE A 80 -3.23 6.81 -21.26
C ILE A 80 -2.49 6.61 -19.93
N LEU A 81 -3.00 5.76 -19.03
CA LEU A 81 -2.37 5.49 -17.73
C LEU A 81 -0.96 4.94 -17.86
N LYS A 82 -0.72 4.02 -18.82
CA LYS A 82 0.64 3.52 -19.11
C LYS A 82 1.58 4.64 -19.50
N ARG A 83 1.15 5.49 -20.44
CA ARG A 83 1.93 6.63 -20.89
C ARG A 83 2.24 7.61 -19.74
N GLU A 84 1.27 7.89 -18.88
CA GLU A 84 1.48 8.75 -17.71
C GLU A 84 2.47 8.14 -16.70
N MET A 85 2.42 6.82 -16.47
CA MET A 85 3.43 6.13 -15.66
C MET A 85 4.84 6.25 -16.27
N ASP A 86 4.98 6.07 -17.58
CA ASP A 86 6.27 6.20 -18.28
C ASP A 86 6.81 7.63 -18.19
N VAL A 87 5.95 8.63 -18.40
CA VAL A 87 6.30 10.06 -18.27
C VAL A 87 6.73 10.39 -16.85
N LEU A 88 6.04 9.84 -15.85
CA LEU A 88 6.38 10.05 -14.43
C LEU A 88 7.76 9.47 -14.10
N LEU A 89 8.05 8.24 -14.54
CA LEU A 89 9.34 7.60 -14.35
C LEU A 89 10.47 8.33 -15.09
N ALA A 90 10.23 8.76 -16.33
CA ALA A 90 11.19 9.57 -17.09
C ALA A 90 11.46 10.92 -16.42
N SER A 91 10.43 11.55 -15.86
CA SER A 91 10.55 12.82 -15.13
C SER A 91 11.36 12.64 -13.84
N LEU A 92 11.16 11.54 -13.12
CA LEU A 92 11.95 11.20 -11.94
C LEU A 92 13.43 10.96 -12.30
N HIS A 93 13.68 10.20 -13.36
CA HIS A 93 15.03 9.99 -13.88
C HIS A 93 15.73 11.31 -14.26
N HIS A 94 15.03 12.17 -14.99
CA HIS A 94 15.54 13.50 -15.35
C HIS A 94 15.80 14.39 -14.14
N HIS A 95 14.98 14.28 -13.09
CA HIS A 95 15.20 14.97 -11.82
C HIS A 95 16.52 14.55 -11.18
N TYR A 96 16.86 13.26 -11.19
CA TYR A 96 18.14 12.79 -10.67
C TYR A 96 19.34 13.25 -11.51
N ILE A 97 19.22 13.27 -12.83
CA ILE A 97 20.25 13.83 -13.72
C ILE A 97 20.52 15.30 -13.36
N LYS A 98 19.47 16.09 -13.14
CA LYS A 98 19.58 17.50 -12.72
C LYS A 98 20.29 17.68 -11.39
N GLN A 99 20.19 16.70 -10.50
CA GLN A 99 20.94 16.67 -9.23
C GLN A 99 22.40 16.18 -9.39
N GLN A 100 22.86 15.93 -10.62
CA GLN A 100 24.22 15.43 -10.91
C GLN A 100 24.53 14.09 -10.24
N MET A 101 23.50 13.25 -10.06
CA MET A 101 23.68 11.89 -9.54
C MET A 101 24.38 11.01 -10.58
N ASN A 102 25.18 10.06 -10.13
CA ASN A 102 25.82 9.09 -11.02
C ASN A 102 24.79 8.08 -11.58
N GLU A 103 25.07 7.55 -12.76
CA GLU A 103 24.14 6.66 -13.49
C GLU A 103 23.81 5.37 -12.71
N ASN A 104 24.79 4.78 -12.03
CA ASN A 104 24.61 3.55 -11.24
C ASN A 104 23.64 3.77 -10.06
N THR A 105 23.78 4.88 -9.35
CA THR A 105 22.92 5.28 -8.23
C THR A 105 21.53 5.62 -8.73
N ILE A 106 21.41 6.26 -9.89
CA ILE A 106 20.09 6.50 -10.52
C ILE A 106 19.39 5.18 -10.80
N ALA A 107 20.07 4.24 -11.46
CA ALA A 107 19.53 2.92 -11.78
C ALA A 107 19.12 2.15 -10.51
N GLU A 108 19.97 2.15 -9.49
CA GLU A 108 19.70 1.52 -8.19
C GLU A 108 18.45 2.11 -7.53
N ARG A 109 18.34 3.45 -7.44
CA ARG A 109 17.17 4.10 -6.83
C ARG A 109 15.89 3.85 -7.60
N MET A 110 15.92 3.94 -8.93
CA MET A 110 14.78 3.63 -9.78
C MET A 110 14.33 2.18 -9.61
N GLY A 111 15.28 1.23 -9.61
CA GLY A 111 15.00 -0.20 -9.39
C GLY A 111 14.38 -0.45 -8.03
N ASN A 112 14.96 0.11 -6.96
CA ASN A 112 14.44 -0.01 -5.60
C ASN A 112 13.01 0.53 -5.48
N LEU A 113 12.70 1.66 -6.14
CA LEU A 113 11.34 2.21 -6.17
C LEU A 113 10.34 1.27 -6.84
N ILE A 114 10.72 0.67 -7.98
CA ILE A 114 9.87 -0.28 -8.72
C ILE A 114 9.66 -1.57 -7.92
N LEU A 115 10.69 -2.06 -7.24
CA LEU A 115 10.57 -3.22 -6.34
C LEU A 115 9.60 -2.92 -5.19
N LEU A 116 9.69 -1.72 -4.61
CA LEU A 116 8.78 -1.28 -3.55
C LEU A 116 7.32 -1.23 -4.01
N VAL A 117 7.04 -0.80 -5.25
CA VAL A 117 5.69 -0.88 -5.84
C VAL A 117 5.15 -2.31 -5.75
N SER A 118 5.98 -3.31 -6.09
CA SER A 118 5.58 -4.72 -6.07
C SER A 118 5.27 -5.20 -4.66
N ASN A 119 6.08 -4.83 -3.66
CA ASN A 119 5.82 -5.16 -2.26
C ASN A 119 4.48 -4.59 -1.78
N VAL A 120 4.18 -3.33 -2.13
CA VAL A 120 2.90 -2.71 -1.75
C VAL A 120 1.72 -3.47 -2.36
N PHE A 121 1.81 -3.90 -3.62
CA PHE A 121 0.76 -4.72 -4.24
C PHE A 121 0.58 -6.07 -3.53
N CYS A 122 1.67 -6.78 -3.22
CA CYS A 122 1.61 -8.06 -2.54
C CYS A 122 0.92 -7.95 -1.17
N VAL A 123 1.28 -6.94 -0.37
CA VAL A 123 0.64 -6.70 0.95
C VAL A 123 -0.81 -6.25 0.79
N SER A 124 -1.12 -5.46 -0.25
CA SER A 124 -2.50 -5.02 -0.52
C SER A 124 -3.42 -6.17 -0.91
N LEU A 125 -2.94 -7.13 -1.70
CA LEU A 125 -3.72 -8.31 -2.08
C LEU A 125 -4.07 -9.18 -0.86
N GLU A 126 -3.11 -9.42 0.03
CA GLU A 126 -3.38 -10.15 1.27
C GLU A 126 -4.35 -9.38 2.18
N CYS A 127 -4.26 -8.05 2.22
CA CYS A 127 -5.24 -7.22 2.92
C CYS A 127 -6.67 -7.50 2.41
N ILE A 128 -6.86 -7.54 1.09
CA ILE A 128 -8.16 -7.85 0.47
C ILE A 128 -8.60 -9.28 0.83
N GLU A 129 -7.70 -10.26 0.73
CA GLU A 129 -7.99 -11.65 1.11
C GLU A 129 -8.41 -11.78 2.57
N ASN A 130 -7.75 -11.06 3.48
CA ASN A 130 -8.10 -11.07 4.90
C ASN A 130 -9.46 -10.42 5.14
N HIS A 131 -9.81 -9.35 4.43
CA HIS A 131 -11.16 -8.78 4.50
C HIS A 131 -12.22 -9.75 3.98
N HIS A 132 -11.96 -10.49 2.91
CA HIS A 132 -12.87 -11.53 2.43
C HIS A 132 -13.07 -12.65 3.44
N LYS A 133 -12.02 -13.07 4.18
CA LYS A 133 -12.16 -14.05 5.27
C LYS A 133 -13.04 -13.51 6.38
N VAL A 134 -12.86 -12.25 6.78
CA VAL A 134 -13.68 -11.59 7.81
C VAL A 134 -15.15 -11.56 7.40
N GLU A 135 -15.46 -11.18 6.16
CA GLU A 135 -16.82 -11.19 5.62
C GLU A 135 -17.39 -12.62 5.55
N PHE A 136 -16.61 -13.58 5.04
CA PHE A 136 -17.06 -14.97 4.87
C PHE A 136 -17.41 -15.66 6.18
N PHE A 137 -16.63 -15.42 7.23
CA PHE A 137 -16.85 -16.01 8.55
C PHE A 137 -17.74 -15.14 9.46
N ASP A 138 -18.29 -14.03 8.96
CA ASP A 138 -19.07 -13.03 9.72
C ASP A 138 -18.37 -12.63 11.03
N LEU A 139 -17.04 -12.52 10.99
CA LEU A 139 -16.23 -12.15 12.16
C LEU A 139 -16.41 -10.68 12.55
N TRP A 140 -16.85 -9.88 11.59
CA TRP A 140 -17.14 -8.46 11.77
C TRP A 140 -18.07 -7.97 10.67
N GLN A 141 -19.13 -7.26 11.07
CA GLN A 141 -20.00 -6.52 10.16
C GLN A 141 -19.22 -5.32 9.59
N LEU A 142 -18.59 -5.51 8.42
CA LEU A 142 -17.93 -4.44 7.70
C LEU A 142 -18.95 -3.35 7.31
N ASP A 143 -18.55 -2.08 7.39
CA ASP A 143 -19.39 -0.98 6.94
C ASP A 143 -19.80 -1.19 5.46
N SER A 144 -21.06 -0.92 5.13
CA SER A 144 -21.60 -0.91 3.78
C SER A 144 -20.74 -0.18 2.73
N LEU A 145 -20.01 0.86 3.12
CA LEU A 145 -19.09 1.59 2.24
C LEU A 145 -17.77 0.84 2.02
N LEU A 146 -17.21 0.20 3.06
CA LEU A 146 -16.04 -0.68 2.93
C LEU A 146 -16.37 -1.91 2.08
N ILE A 147 -17.54 -2.51 2.27
CA ILE A 147 -18.03 -3.62 1.45
C ILE A 147 -18.13 -3.21 -0.03
N LYS A 148 -18.66 -2.01 -0.31
CA LYS A 148 -18.73 -1.50 -1.70
C LYS A 148 -17.36 -1.25 -2.31
N LEU A 149 -16.40 -0.74 -1.53
CA LEU A 149 -15.03 -0.52 -2.02
C LEU A 149 -14.29 -1.84 -2.29
N LEU A 150 -14.48 -2.85 -1.45
CA LEU A 150 -13.87 -4.17 -1.63
C LEU A 150 -14.50 -4.95 -2.81
N LYS A 151 -15.81 -4.79 -3.05
CA LYS A 151 -16.51 -5.40 -4.19
C LYS A 151 -16.09 -4.85 -5.56
N VAL A 152 -15.52 -3.64 -5.63
CA VAL A 152 -15.04 -3.02 -6.88
C VAL A 152 -13.67 -3.56 -7.31
N GLY A 153 -12.98 -4.32 -6.44
CA GLY A 153 -11.74 -5.02 -6.79
C GLY A 153 -11.93 -6.29 -7.62
N MET A 154 -13.15 -6.58 -8.07
CA MET A 154 -13.53 -7.68 -8.98
C MET A 154 -13.85 -7.18 -10.39
#